data_AF-A0A2P4SY16-F1
#
_entry.id   AF-A0A2P4SY16-F1
#
_cell.length_a   1.000
_cell.length_b   1.000
_cell.length_c   1.000
_cell.angle_alpha   90.00
_cell.angle_beta   90.00
_cell.angle_gamma   90.00
#
_symmetry.space_group_name_H-M   'P 1'
#
loop_
_entity.id
_entity.type
_entity.pdbx_description
1 polymer ?
#
loop_
_entity_poly.entity_id
_entity_poly.type
_entity_poly.pdbx_seq_one_letter_code
_entity_poly.pdbx_strand_id
1 'polypeptide(L)'
;MARLPFSAEDISHIQDHYTLLERQIIIETVALTHVEIFLFPQANDRHLAMAGQSEIFRKYPRKASILNMPLVTTLFYSCFYHYTEAEGTFSSPTNLKKTFKIPDKQYILTALAARAKLRAWEDVDALLTTKNWLGYTKKKAPIGFHRVVEILQRNNAPVQVLQEYVRLVEDVETRLNLATKYKCHDVVIDTYRDLKDRIQLMAYKCKVERGSAEEEKINSLLSNMQIRWKN
;
A
#
# COMPACT_ATOMS: atom_id res chain seq x y z
N MET A 1 -17.29 26.45 -42.74
CA MET A 1 -16.43 25.98 -41.62
C MET A 1 -16.51 24.47 -41.56
N ALA A 2 -15.49 23.76 -42.05
CA ALA A 2 -15.44 22.31 -41.91
C ALA A 2 -15.16 21.97 -40.43
N ARG A 3 -16.08 21.24 -39.77
CA ARG A 3 -15.79 20.61 -38.49
C ARG A 3 -14.77 19.51 -38.77
N LEU A 4 -13.53 19.70 -38.33
CA LEU A 4 -12.56 18.62 -38.34
C LEU A 4 -13.12 17.51 -37.42
N PRO A 5 -13.31 16.28 -37.92
CA PRO A 5 -13.78 15.19 -37.08
C PRO A 5 -12.74 14.91 -36.00
N PHE A 6 -13.19 14.61 -34.78
CA PHE A 6 -12.31 14.15 -33.71
C PHE A 6 -11.50 12.94 -34.16
N SER A 7 -10.24 12.87 -33.73
CA SER A 7 -9.43 11.68 -33.97
C SER A 7 -10.02 10.47 -33.23
N ALA A 8 -9.63 9.26 -33.61
CA ALA A 8 -10.03 8.05 -32.87
C ALA A 8 -9.56 8.07 -31.41
N GLU A 9 -8.42 8.71 -31.14
CA GLU A 9 -7.88 8.91 -29.79
C GLU A 9 -8.75 9.88 -28.98
N ASP A 10 -9.15 11.02 -29.58
CA ASP A 10 -10.05 11.98 -28.94
C ASP A 10 -11.41 11.35 -28.61
N ILE A 11 -11.96 10.55 -29.53
CA ILE A 11 -13.22 9.82 -29.30
C ILE A 11 -13.07 8.82 -28.14
N SER A 12 -11.95 8.10 -28.08
CA SER A 12 -11.66 7.18 -26.97
C SER A 12 -11.56 7.93 -25.64
N HIS A 13 -10.89 9.08 -25.60
CA HIS A 13 -10.77 9.89 -24.39
C HIS A 13 -12.12 10.43 -23.91
N ILE A 14 -12.96 10.90 -24.84
CA ILE A 14 -14.32 11.35 -24.55
C ILE A 14 -15.14 10.19 -23.98
N GLN A 15 -15.06 9.01 -24.60
CA GLN A 15 -15.77 7.82 -24.14
C GLN A 15 -15.32 7.37 -22.74
N ASP A 16 -14.02 7.39 -22.47
CA ASP A 16 -13.47 7.10 -21.13
C ASP A 16 -13.98 8.10 -20.09
N HIS A 17 -14.08 9.38 -20.45
CA HIS A 17 -14.61 10.41 -19.54
C HIS A 17 -16.09 10.19 -19.23
N TYR A 18 -16.92 9.91 -20.24
CA TYR A 18 -18.33 9.59 -20.02
C TYR A 18 -18.50 8.32 -19.18
N THR A 19 -17.74 7.27 -19.48
CA THR A 19 -17.77 6.00 -18.74
C THR A 19 -17.36 6.21 -17.28
N LEU A 20 -16.36 7.06 -17.02
CA LEU A 20 -15.93 7.40 -15.67
C LEU A 20 -17.03 8.16 -14.92
N LEU A 21 -17.64 9.17 -15.54
CA LEU A 21 -18.68 9.97 -14.91
C LEU A 21 -19.92 9.11 -14.59
N GLU A 22 -20.35 8.27 -15.52
CA GLU A 22 -21.46 7.32 -15.29
C GLU A 22 -21.20 6.44 -14.06
N ARG A 23 -19.99 5.89 -13.95
CA ARG A 23 -19.60 5.09 -12.79
C ARG A 23 -19.55 5.92 -11.51
N GLN A 24 -19.03 7.15 -11.55
CA GLN A 24 -19.02 8.02 -10.39
C GLN A 24 -20.43 8.32 -9.89
N ILE A 25 -21.40 8.55 -10.79
CA ILE A 25 -22.82 8.73 -10.44
C ILE A 25 -23.36 7.49 -9.72
N ILE A 26 -23.08 6.29 -10.25
CA ILE A 26 -23.54 5.03 -9.63
C ILE A 26 -22.90 4.84 -8.25
N ILE A 27 -21.58 5.01 -8.14
CA ILE A 27 -20.83 4.87 -6.89
C ILE A 27 -21.33 5.88 -5.85
N GLU A 28 -21.60 7.11 -6.25
CA GLU A 28 -22.15 8.15 -5.37
C GLU A 28 -23.56 7.83 -4.88
N THR A 29 -24.43 7.38 -5.78
CA THR A 29 -25.80 7.00 -5.43
C THR A 29 -25.79 5.85 -4.43
N VAL A 30 -24.95 4.84 -4.65
CA VAL A 30 -24.77 3.72 -3.72
C VAL A 30 -24.14 4.21 -2.41
N ALA A 31 -23.12 5.06 -2.44
CA ALA A 31 -22.51 5.57 -1.21
C ALA A 31 -23.47 6.43 -0.37
N LEU A 32 -24.34 7.22 -1.00
CA LEU A 32 -25.34 8.03 -0.32
C LEU A 32 -26.42 7.16 0.35
N THR A 33 -26.90 6.11 -0.31
CA THR A 33 -27.86 5.18 0.31
C THR A 33 -27.25 4.50 1.55
N HIS A 34 -25.96 4.15 1.53
CA HIS A 34 -25.29 3.60 2.71
C HIS A 34 -25.22 4.60 3.88
N VAL A 35 -25.00 5.89 3.60
CA VAL A 35 -24.97 6.95 4.62
C VAL A 35 -26.37 7.18 5.20
N GLU A 36 -27.40 7.23 4.36
CA GLU A 36 -28.79 7.42 4.80
C GLU A 36 -29.31 6.25 5.63
N ILE A 37 -29.03 5.01 5.20
CA ILE A 37 -29.37 3.78 5.95
C ILE A 37 -28.74 3.80 7.35
N PHE A 38 -27.52 4.32 7.49
CA PHE A 38 -26.84 4.42 8.78
C PHE A 38 -27.43 5.51 9.70
N LEU A 39 -27.84 6.65 9.14
CA LEU A 39 -28.47 7.73 9.92
C LEU A 39 -29.89 7.36 10.38
N PHE A 40 -30.55 6.40 9.71
CA PHE A 40 -31.92 5.96 10.01
C PHE A 40 -32.04 4.42 10.03
N PRO A 41 -31.55 3.74 11.08
CA PRO A 41 -31.32 2.28 11.12
C PRO A 41 -32.57 1.38 11.25
N GLN A 42 -33.79 1.89 11.04
CA GLN A 42 -35.01 1.09 11.21
C GLN A 42 -35.33 0.25 9.95
N ALA A 43 -34.81 -0.99 9.86
CA ALA A 43 -35.47 -2.18 9.26
C ALA A 43 -34.49 -3.23 8.65
N ASN A 44 -34.38 -4.41 9.31
CA ASN A 44 -33.94 -5.75 8.83
C ASN A 44 -32.49 -6.25 8.99
N ASP A 45 -32.39 -7.55 9.31
CA ASP A 45 -31.18 -8.36 9.53
C ASP A 45 -30.16 -8.43 8.36
N ARG A 46 -30.45 -7.80 7.22
CA ARG A 46 -29.44 -7.51 6.17
C ARG A 46 -28.33 -6.56 6.65
N HIS A 47 -28.54 -5.90 7.80
CA HIS A 47 -27.69 -4.84 8.36
C HIS A 47 -26.33 -5.30 8.88
N LEU A 48 -26.18 -6.55 9.34
CA LEU A 48 -24.90 -7.05 9.86
C LEU A 48 -23.87 -7.33 8.76
N ALA A 49 -24.31 -7.67 7.54
CA ALA A 49 -23.42 -7.93 6.41
C ALA A 49 -22.82 -6.64 5.80
N MET A 50 -23.51 -5.49 5.92
CA MET A 50 -23.07 -4.18 5.42
C MET A 50 -22.30 -3.35 6.46
N ALA A 51 -22.23 -3.83 7.71
CA ALA A 51 -21.64 -3.11 8.84
C ALA A 51 -20.16 -2.74 8.62
N GLY A 52 -19.37 -3.58 7.93
CA GLY A 52 -17.96 -3.30 7.64
C GLY A 52 -17.72 -2.09 6.72
N GLN A 53 -18.62 -1.84 5.77
CA GLN A 53 -18.57 -0.64 4.91
C GLN A 53 -19.07 0.60 5.67
N SER A 54 -20.07 0.45 6.55
CA SER A 54 -20.57 1.58 7.34
C SER A 54 -19.52 2.14 8.31
N GLU A 55 -18.66 1.27 8.88
CA GLU A 55 -17.66 1.70 9.85
C GLU A 55 -16.59 2.61 9.22
N ILE A 56 -16.16 2.31 8.00
CA ILE A 56 -15.14 3.13 7.32
C ILE A 56 -15.66 4.53 7.01
N PHE A 57 -16.91 4.67 6.57
CA PHE A 57 -17.53 5.98 6.34
C PHE A 57 -17.78 6.75 7.64
N ARG A 58 -18.04 6.06 8.75
CA ARG A 58 -18.15 6.69 10.08
C ARG A 58 -16.80 7.21 10.58
N LYS A 59 -15.76 6.40 10.47
CA LYS A 59 -14.39 6.75 10.92
C LYS A 59 -13.74 7.79 10.01
N TYR A 60 -14.05 7.73 8.72
CA TYR A 60 -13.54 8.63 7.71
C TYR A 60 -14.71 9.15 6.84
N PRO A 61 -15.45 10.16 7.33
CA PRO A 61 -16.54 10.74 6.56
C PRO A 61 -16.05 11.32 5.24
N ARG A 62 -16.85 11.12 4.19
CA ARG A 62 -16.59 11.75 2.89
C ARG A 62 -16.72 13.26 3.04
N LYS A 63 -15.74 13.99 2.48
CA LYS A 63 -15.71 15.47 2.54
C LYS A 63 -16.20 16.14 1.27
N ALA A 64 -16.24 15.40 0.16
CA ALA A 64 -16.61 15.89 -1.15
C ALA A 64 -17.10 14.74 -2.02
N SER A 65 -17.81 15.10 -3.08
CA SER A 65 -18.21 14.17 -4.12
C SER A 65 -17.03 13.78 -5.02
N ILE A 66 -17.06 12.56 -5.56
CA ILE A 66 -16.15 12.08 -6.59
C ILE A 66 -16.59 12.44 -8.01
N LEU A 67 -17.77 13.03 -8.21
CA LEU A 67 -18.23 13.45 -9.54
C LEU A 67 -17.21 14.39 -10.20
N ASN A 68 -16.92 14.14 -11.47
CA ASN A 68 -15.94 14.86 -12.29
C ASN A 68 -14.50 14.82 -11.75
N MET A 69 -14.21 13.99 -10.75
CA MET A 69 -12.83 13.82 -10.28
C MET A 69 -12.01 12.99 -11.27
N PRO A 70 -10.69 13.21 -11.36
CA PRO A 70 -9.82 12.40 -12.20
C PRO A 70 -9.91 10.90 -11.86
N LEU A 71 -9.64 10.05 -12.85
CA LEU A 71 -9.66 8.58 -12.68
C LEU A 71 -8.79 8.13 -11.50
N VAL A 72 -7.61 8.71 -11.32
CA VAL A 72 -6.70 8.36 -10.21
C VAL A 72 -7.30 8.70 -8.84
N THR A 73 -8.05 9.80 -8.73
CA THR A 73 -8.77 10.19 -7.50
C THR A 73 -9.93 9.25 -7.23
N THR A 74 -10.65 8.85 -8.30
CA THR A 74 -11.72 7.85 -8.21
C THR A 74 -11.18 6.48 -7.80
N LEU A 75 -10.05 6.06 -8.37
CA LEU A 75 -9.37 4.83 -7.98
C LEU A 75 -8.91 4.90 -6.52
N PHE A 76 -8.34 6.02 -6.07
CA PHE A 76 -7.97 6.20 -4.67
C PHE A 76 -9.19 6.06 -3.77
N TYR A 77 -10.30 6.71 -4.11
CA TYR A 77 -11.57 6.60 -3.39
C TYR A 77 -12.02 5.13 -3.29
N SER A 78 -12.05 4.41 -4.41
CA SER A 78 -12.40 2.99 -4.44
C SER A 78 -11.45 2.14 -3.59
N CYS A 79 -10.14 2.36 -3.66
CA CYS A 79 -9.17 1.64 -2.83
C CYS A 79 -9.29 1.99 -1.33
N PHE A 80 -9.85 3.16 -1.01
CA PHE A 80 -10.06 3.58 0.37
C PHE A 80 -11.34 2.95 0.92
N TYR A 81 -12.49 3.18 0.28
CA TYR A 81 -13.80 2.82 0.81
C TYR A 81 -14.35 1.46 0.33
N HIS A 82 -13.91 0.97 -0.83
CA HIS A 82 -14.52 -0.18 -1.53
C HIS A 82 -13.48 -1.27 -1.86
N TYR A 83 -12.37 -1.33 -1.13
CA TYR A 83 -11.20 -2.15 -1.48
C TYR A 83 -11.50 -3.64 -1.63
N THR A 84 -12.37 -4.17 -0.76
CA THR A 84 -12.70 -5.59 -0.67
C THR A 84 -13.93 -5.96 -1.51
N GLU A 85 -14.49 -5.01 -2.27
CA GLU A 85 -15.64 -5.31 -3.11
C GLU A 85 -15.27 -6.20 -4.29
N ALA A 86 -16.17 -7.14 -4.58
CA ALA A 86 -16.04 -8.05 -5.69
C ALA A 86 -15.89 -7.29 -7.02
N GLU A 87 -15.12 -7.84 -7.95
CA GLU A 87 -14.85 -7.23 -9.25
C GLU A 87 -16.14 -6.93 -10.05
N GLY A 88 -17.26 -7.60 -9.77
CA GLY A 88 -18.54 -7.29 -10.40
C GLY A 88 -19.13 -5.91 -10.07
N THR A 89 -18.62 -5.19 -9.07
CA THR A 89 -19.11 -3.86 -8.69
C THR A 89 -18.34 -2.74 -9.40
N PHE A 90 -19.02 -1.65 -9.75
CA PHE A 90 -18.38 -0.49 -10.39
C PHE A 90 -17.41 0.25 -9.46
N SER A 91 -17.63 0.18 -8.14
CA SER A 91 -16.77 0.73 -7.10
C SER A 91 -15.52 -0.10 -6.83
N SER A 92 -15.44 -1.36 -7.31
CA SER A 92 -14.29 -2.23 -7.08
C SER A 92 -13.02 -1.67 -7.75
N PRO A 93 -11.89 -1.54 -7.01
CA PRO A 93 -10.62 -1.11 -7.60
C PRO A 93 -10.14 -1.98 -8.76
N THR A 94 -10.35 -3.30 -8.66
CA THR A 94 -9.97 -4.26 -9.71
C THR A 94 -10.78 -4.04 -10.98
N ASN A 95 -12.07 -3.72 -10.84
CA ASN A 95 -12.94 -3.39 -11.97
C ASN A 95 -12.45 -2.10 -12.66
N LEU A 96 -12.22 -1.03 -11.90
CA LEU A 96 -11.68 0.23 -12.44
C LEU A 96 -10.35 0.01 -13.16
N LYS A 97 -9.45 -0.78 -12.58
CA LYS A 97 -8.17 -1.11 -13.20
C LYS A 97 -8.36 -1.76 -14.58
N LYS A 98 -9.24 -2.74 -14.69
CA LYS A 98 -9.49 -3.47 -15.95
C LYS A 98 -10.19 -2.59 -16.98
N THR A 99 -11.24 -1.87 -16.59
CA THR A 99 -12.01 -1.03 -17.51
C THR A 99 -11.18 0.09 -18.12
N PHE A 100 -10.44 0.82 -17.29
CA PHE A 100 -9.65 1.96 -17.74
C PHE A 100 -8.19 1.59 -18.05
N LYS A 101 -7.88 0.29 -18.13
CA LYS A 101 -6.55 -0.25 -18.45
C LYS A 101 -5.43 0.41 -17.63
N ILE A 102 -5.68 0.63 -16.33
CA ILE A 102 -4.77 1.35 -15.44
C ILE A 102 -3.48 0.54 -15.30
N PRO A 103 -2.30 1.14 -15.57
CA PRO A 103 -1.02 0.44 -15.44
C PRO A 103 -0.77 -0.09 -14.03
N ASP A 104 -0.17 -1.27 -13.91
CA ASP A 104 0.12 -1.92 -12.63
C ASP A 104 0.85 -1.01 -11.65
N LYS A 105 1.83 -0.24 -12.14
CA LYS A 105 2.60 0.71 -11.32
C LYS A 105 1.70 1.80 -10.72
N GLN A 106 0.78 2.35 -11.50
CA GLN A 106 -0.16 3.38 -11.04
C GLN A 106 -1.21 2.80 -10.10
N TYR A 107 -1.72 1.60 -10.40
CA TYR A 107 -2.66 0.89 -9.54
C TYR A 107 -2.04 0.61 -8.16
N ILE A 108 -0.87 -0.03 -8.12
CA ILE A 108 -0.17 -0.35 -6.86
C ILE A 108 0.14 0.91 -6.07
N LEU A 109 0.64 1.97 -6.72
CA LEU A 109 0.93 3.24 -6.04
C LEU A 109 -0.33 3.83 -5.38
N THR A 110 -1.45 3.81 -6.08
CA THR A 110 -2.72 4.39 -5.62
C THR A 110 -3.35 3.55 -4.50
N ALA A 111 -3.42 2.23 -4.70
CA ALA A 111 -3.95 1.28 -3.72
C ALA A 111 -3.11 1.27 -2.44
N LEU A 112 -1.77 1.22 -2.56
CA LEU A 112 -0.87 1.28 -1.41
C LEU A 112 -1.05 2.58 -0.62
N ALA A 113 -1.15 3.73 -1.29
CA ALA A 113 -1.38 5.00 -0.61
C ALA A 113 -2.71 5.01 0.16
N ALA A 114 -3.79 4.47 -0.43
CA ALA A 114 -5.09 4.39 0.23
C ALA A 114 -5.08 3.44 1.43
N ARG A 115 -4.57 2.21 1.26
CA ARG A 115 -4.52 1.20 2.34
C ARG A 115 -3.58 1.62 3.47
N ALA A 116 -2.44 2.22 3.13
CA ALA A 116 -1.51 2.75 4.14
C ALA A 116 -2.12 3.90 4.95
N LYS A 117 -2.91 4.77 4.32
CA LYS A 117 -3.62 5.86 5.02
C LYS A 117 -4.63 5.34 6.04
N LEU A 118 -5.22 4.17 5.77
CA LEU A 118 -6.10 3.45 6.69
C LEU A 118 -5.34 2.64 7.74
N ARG A 119 -4.01 2.54 7.63
CA ARG A 119 -3.15 1.63 8.41
C ARG A 119 -3.57 0.17 8.30
N ALA A 120 -4.14 -0.21 7.17
CA ALA A 120 -4.57 -1.58 6.87
C ALA A 120 -3.37 -2.41 6.39
N TRP A 121 -2.46 -2.75 7.31
CA TRP A 121 -1.18 -3.38 6.96
C TRP A 121 -1.32 -4.79 6.38
N GLU A 122 -2.35 -5.54 6.77
CA GLU A 122 -2.67 -6.84 6.18
C GLU A 122 -3.07 -6.70 4.70
N ASP A 123 -3.87 -5.68 4.37
CA ASP A 123 -4.22 -5.39 2.98
C ASP A 123 -3.01 -4.95 2.16
N VAL A 124 -2.09 -4.19 2.77
CA VAL A 124 -0.81 -3.82 2.14
C VAL A 124 0.02 -5.06 1.83
N ASP A 125 0.09 -6.00 2.77
CA ASP A 125 0.82 -7.26 2.59
C ASP A 125 0.20 -8.12 1.48
N ALA A 126 -1.13 -8.26 1.50
CA ALA A 126 -1.87 -8.97 0.47
C ALA A 126 -1.71 -8.31 -0.92
N LEU A 127 -1.75 -6.97 -0.99
CA LEU A 127 -1.58 -6.22 -2.23
C LEU A 127 -0.22 -6.48 -2.90
N LEU A 128 0.82 -6.64 -2.08
CA LEU A 128 2.19 -6.87 -2.55
C LEU A 128 2.51 -8.35 -2.71
N THR A 129 1.64 -9.26 -2.26
CA THR A 129 1.88 -10.70 -2.30
C THR A 129 1.21 -11.35 -3.51
N THR A 130 2.02 -12.00 -4.33
CA THR A 130 1.55 -12.83 -5.45
C THR A 130 1.61 -14.30 -5.06
N LYS A 131 0.51 -15.03 -5.29
CA LYS A 131 0.46 -16.49 -5.13
C LYS A 131 0.65 -17.13 -6.50
N ASN A 132 1.56 -18.10 -6.61
CA ASN A 132 1.60 -18.96 -7.78
C ASN A 132 0.62 -20.14 -7.63
N TRP A 133 0.39 -20.86 -8.72
CA TRP A 133 -0.54 -21.98 -8.76
C TRP A 133 -0.19 -23.14 -7.80
N LEU A 134 1.07 -23.24 -7.35
CA LEU A 134 1.55 -24.23 -6.37
C LEU A 134 1.40 -23.73 -4.92
N GLY A 135 0.77 -22.58 -4.69
CA GLY A 135 0.57 -22.00 -3.36
C GLY A 135 1.79 -21.27 -2.80
N TYR A 136 2.92 -21.22 -3.52
CA TYR A 136 4.07 -20.43 -3.12
C TYR A 136 3.78 -18.94 -3.27
N THR A 137 4.14 -18.18 -2.25
CA THR A 137 3.90 -16.74 -2.16
C THR A 137 5.19 -15.97 -2.38
N LYS A 138 5.14 -14.92 -3.20
CA LYS A 138 6.26 -13.99 -3.40
C LYS A 138 5.77 -12.55 -3.35
N LYS A 139 6.46 -11.72 -2.59
CA LYS A 139 6.24 -10.27 -2.56
C LYS A 139 6.81 -9.63 -3.84
N LYS A 140 6.04 -8.74 -4.48
CA LYS A 140 6.42 -7.96 -5.66
C LYS A 140 5.89 -6.53 -5.54
N ALA A 141 6.72 -5.57 -5.93
CA ALA A 141 6.34 -4.17 -5.97
C ALA A 141 6.86 -3.53 -7.28
N PRO A 142 6.00 -3.28 -8.29
CA PRO A 142 6.41 -2.62 -9.54
C PRO A 142 7.00 -1.21 -9.35
N ILE A 143 6.77 -0.60 -8.18
CA ILE A 143 7.34 0.68 -7.77
C ILE A 143 8.70 0.55 -7.04
N GLY A 144 9.16 -0.68 -6.80
CA GLY A 144 10.32 -0.99 -5.95
C GLY A 144 10.00 -0.90 -4.45
N PHE A 145 10.65 -1.76 -3.65
CA PHE A 145 10.40 -1.81 -2.20
C PHE A 145 10.88 -0.57 -1.45
N HIS A 146 11.90 0.15 -1.95
CA HIS A 146 12.32 1.42 -1.37
C HIS A 146 11.16 2.43 -1.33
N ARG A 147 10.38 2.52 -2.42
CA ARG A 147 9.22 3.42 -2.50
C ARG A 147 8.06 2.94 -1.62
N VAL A 148 7.88 1.63 -1.48
CA VAL A 148 6.92 1.04 -0.53
C VAL A 148 7.24 1.51 0.89
N VAL A 149 8.48 1.32 1.34
CA VAL A 149 8.93 1.71 2.69
C VAL A 149 8.68 3.20 2.95
N GLU A 150 9.00 4.09 2.00
CA GLU A 150 8.75 5.52 2.15
C GLU A 150 7.26 5.87 2.30
N ILE A 151 6.37 5.19 1.56
CA ILE A 151 4.92 5.41 1.65
C ILE A 151 4.40 4.92 3.00
N LEU A 152 4.85 3.75 3.44
CA LEU A 152 4.47 3.19 4.74
C LEU A 152 4.95 4.08 5.89
N GLN A 153 6.20 4.55 5.82
CA GLN A 153 6.74 5.44 6.84
C GLN A 153 5.98 6.77 6.91
N ARG A 154 5.66 7.38 5.76
CA ARG A 154 4.83 8.60 5.70
C ARG A 154 3.43 8.43 6.30
N ASN A 155 2.94 7.20 6.37
CA ASN A 155 1.66 6.86 6.99
C ASN A 155 1.79 6.27 8.40
N ASN A 156 2.97 6.42 9.03
CA ASN A 156 3.26 5.98 10.39
C ASN A 156 3.12 4.47 10.59
N ALA A 157 3.61 3.68 9.62
CA ALA A 157 3.73 2.24 9.80
C ALA A 157 4.67 1.93 10.99
N PRO A 158 4.33 0.95 11.84
CA PRO A 158 5.21 0.48 12.90
C PRO A 158 6.55 -0.01 12.33
N VAL A 159 7.62 0.09 13.14
CA VAL A 159 8.96 -0.35 12.73
C VAL A 159 8.94 -1.81 12.29
N GLN A 160 8.17 -2.68 12.96
CA GLN A 160 8.04 -4.09 12.61
C GLN A 160 7.55 -4.28 11.16
N VAL A 161 6.54 -3.51 10.75
CA VAL A 161 6.02 -3.53 9.38
C VAL A 161 7.07 -3.00 8.40
N LEU A 162 7.75 -1.90 8.73
CA LEU A 162 8.80 -1.35 7.88
C LEU A 162 9.94 -2.35 7.66
N GLN A 163 10.38 -3.06 8.71
CA GLN A 163 11.47 -4.03 8.64
C GLN A 163 11.22 -5.11 7.59
N GLU A 164 9.99 -5.62 7.48
CA GLU A 164 9.64 -6.62 6.47
C GLU A 164 9.93 -6.14 5.05
N TYR A 165 9.59 -4.89 4.74
CA TYR A 165 9.76 -4.33 3.40
C TYR A 165 11.17 -3.79 3.15
N VAL A 166 11.85 -3.29 4.19
CA VAL A 166 13.25 -2.85 4.06
C VAL A 166 14.16 -4.04 3.71
N ARG A 167 13.90 -5.23 4.27
CA ARG A 167 14.63 -6.47 3.92
C ARG A 167 14.51 -6.86 2.44
N LEU A 168 13.44 -6.42 1.76
CA LEU A 168 13.18 -6.71 0.36
C LEU A 168 13.83 -5.69 -0.60
N VAL A 169 14.48 -4.64 -0.08
CA VAL A 169 15.25 -3.69 -0.90
C VAL A 169 16.54 -4.38 -1.33
N GLU A 170 16.70 -4.60 -2.65
CA GLU A 170 17.82 -5.38 -3.20
C GLU A 170 19.17 -4.67 -3.02
N ASP A 171 19.22 -3.38 -3.37
CA ASP A 171 20.41 -2.55 -3.22
C ASP A 171 20.81 -2.40 -1.75
N VAL A 172 22.03 -2.83 -1.43
CA VAL A 172 22.54 -2.93 -0.07
C VAL A 172 22.67 -1.56 0.58
N GLU A 173 23.17 -0.57 -0.15
CA GLU A 173 23.39 0.78 0.37
C GLU A 173 22.04 1.46 0.67
N THR A 174 21.09 1.40 -0.27
CA THR A 174 19.73 1.90 -0.08
C THR A 174 19.05 1.20 1.09
N ARG A 175 19.23 -0.12 1.23
CA ARG A 175 18.68 -0.90 2.35
C ARG A 175 19.23 -0.42 3.69
N LEU A 176 20.56 -0.26 3.82
CA LEU A 176 21.20 0.25 5.04
C LEU A 176 20.79 1.68 5.38
N ASN A 177 20.67 2.55 4.38
CA ASN A 177 20.25 3.94 4.53
C ASN A 177 18.81 4.02 5.05
N LEU A 178 17.87 3.30 4.44
CA LEU A 178 16.47 3.25 4.89
C LEU A 178 16.36 2.62 6.28
N ALA A 179 17.05 1.50 6.50
CA ALA A 179 16.99 0.79 7.77
C ALA A 179 17.51 1.65 8.93
N THR A 180 18.62 2.35 8.73
CA THR A 180 19.18 3.27 9.73
C THR A 180 18.24 4.45 9.96
N LYS A 181 17.76 5.09 8.88
CA LYS A 181 16.87 6.26 8.94
C LYS A 181 15.58 5.97 9.71
N TYR A 182 15.03 4.77 9.56
CA TYR A 182 13.76 4.37 10.17
C TYR A 182 13.93 3.42 11.36
N LYS A 183 15.13 3.35 11.95
CA LYS A 183 15.42 2.58 13.17
C LYS A 183 15.04 1.09 13.06
N CYS A 184 15.15 0.53 11.87
CA CYS A 184 15.01 -0.90 11.59
C CYS A 184 16.32 -1.62 11.96
N HIS A 185 16.69 -1.58 13.24
CA HIS A 185 18.02 -1.97 13.72
C HIS A 185 18.39 -3.41 13.36
N ASP A 186 17.43 -4.34 13.44
CA ASP A 186 17.67 -5.73 13.06
C ASP A 186 18.14 -5.88 11.62
N VAL A 187 17.56 -5.10 10.71
CA VAL A 187 17.91 -5.16 9.29
C VAL A 187 19.33 -4.65 9.07
N VAL A 188 19.76 -3.62 9.79
CA VAL A 188 21.13 -3.11 9.72
C VAL A 188 22.13 -4.15 10.25
N ILE A 189 21.85 -4.70 11.43
CA ILE A 189 22.69 -5.70 12.10
C ILE A 189 22.84 -6.95 11.22
N ASP A 190 21.72 -7.49 10.73
CA ASP A 190 21.72 -8.66 9.86
C ASP A 190 22.46 -8.38 8.55
N THR A 191 22.30 -7.17 7.97
CA THR A 191 23.00 -6.80 6.73
C THR A 191 24.51 -6.73 6.93
N TYR A 192 25.01 -6.12 8.01
CA TYR A 192 26.47 -6.08 8.26
C TYR A 192 27.04 -7.46 8.59
N ARG A 193 26.29 -8.31 9.29
CA ARG A 193 26.64 -9.73 9.48
C ARG A 193 26.79 -10.45 8.14
N ASP A 194 25.82 -10.31 7.25
CA ASP A 194 25.82 -11.00 5.95
C ASP A 194 26.94 -10.50 5.02
N LEU A 195 27.25 -9.21 5.09
CA LEU A 195 28.41 -8.61 4.43
C LEU A 195 29.75 -9.04 5.05
N LYS A 196 29.70 -9.58 6.27
CA LYS A 196 30.87 -9.91 7.11
C LYS A 196 31.72 -8.68 7.42
N ASP A 197 31.07 -7.53 7.62
CA ASP A 197 31.72 -6.26 7.92
C ASP A 197 31.74 -5.98 9.43
N ARG A 198 32.81 -6.45 10.08
CA ARG A 198 32.99 -6.31 11.53
C ARG A 198 33.11 -4.85 11.97
N ILE A 199 33.79 -4.03 11.17
CA ILE A 199 34.09 -2.64 11.49
C ILE A 199 32.79 -1.84 11.50
N GLN A 200 31.96 -1.98 10.47
CA GLN A 200 30.68 -1.26 10.41
C GLN A 200 29.69 -1.76 11.46
N LEU A 201 29.67 -3.06 11.78
CA LEU A 201 28.85 -3.59 12.86
C LEU A 201 29.23 -3.00 14.23
N MET A 202 30.54 -2.88 14.52
CA MET A 202 31.04 -2.21 15.72
C MET A 202 30.68 -0.72 15.74
N ALA A 203 30.83 -0.01 14.63
CA ALA A 203 30.45 1.39 14.54
C ALA A 203 28.93 1.58 14.75
N TYR A 204 28.12 0.66 14.25
CA TYR A 204 26.67 0.69 14.42
C TYR A 204 26.24 0.42 15.87
N LYS A 205 27.01 -0.36 16.64
CA LYS A 205 26.78 -0.56 18.08
C LYS A 205 26.65 0.77 18.83
N CYS A 206 27.42 1.80 18.44
CA CYS A 206 27.34 3.12 19.05
C CYS A 206 26.04 3.90 18.74
N LYS A 207 25.20 3.40 17.82
CA LYS A 207 23.93 4.02 17.40
C LYS A 207 22.70 3.36 18.03
N VAL A 208 22.86 2.24 18.72
CA VAL A 208 21.79 1.58 19.47
C VAL A 208 21.85 1.95 20.95
N GLU A 209 20.74 1.82 21.65
CA GLU A 209 20.66 2.14 23.07
C GLU A 209 21.47 1.14 23.91
N ARG A 210 22.12 1.63 24.97
CA ARG A 210 22.91 0.76 25.86
C ARG A 210 22.00 -0.17 26.65
N GLY A 211 22.35 -1.44 26.71
CA GLY A 211 21.54 -2.48 27.35
C GLY A 211 20.30 -2.89 26.55
N SER A 212 20.16 -2.45 25.30
CA SER A 212 19.06 -2.87 24.43
C SER A 212 19.31 -4.26 23.84
N ALA A 213 18.23 -4.92 23.40
CA ALA A 213 18.31 -6.23 22.73
C ALA A 213 19.17 -6.17 21.46
N GLU A 214 19.19 -5.03 20.77
CA GLU A 214 20.03 -4.77 19.61
C GLU A 214 21.52 -4.76 19.99
N GLU A 215 21.91 -4.12 21.10
CA GLU A 215 23.29 -4.12 21.58
C GLU A 215 23.74 -5.54 21.95
N GLU A 216 22.88 -6.28 22.66
CA GLU A 216 23.12 -7.69 23.01
C GLU A 216 23.31 -8.56 21.77
N LYS A 217 22.44 -8.41 20.77
CA LYS A 217 22.54 -9.12 19.48
C LYS A 217 23.86 -8.79 18.78
N ILE A 218 24.28 -7.53 18.75
CA ILE A 218 25.56 -7.12 18.17
C ILE A 218 26.72 -7.79 18.93
N ASN A 219 26.72 -7.75 20.27
CA ASN A 219 27.77 -8.37 21.08
C ASN A 219 27.85 -9.88 20.84
N SER A 220 26.71 -10.56 20.77
CA SER A 220 26.61 -11.99 20.46
C SER A 220 27.27 -12.30 19.11
N LEU A 221 26.92 -11.54 18.06
CA LEU A 221 27.52 -11.71 16.73
C LEU A 221 29.03 -11.44 16.72
N LEU A 222 29.50 -10.38 17.37
CA LEU A 222 30.91 -10.03 17.42
C LEU A 222 31.76 -11.05 18.19
N SER A 223 31.17 -11.75 19.17
CA SER A 223 31.82 -12.81 19.94
C SER A 223 31.76 -14.19 19.26
N ASN A 224 30.96 -14.34 18.19
CA ASN A 224 30.77 -15.61 17.52
C ASN A 224 31.98 -15.97 16.63
N MET A 225 32.79 -16.92 17.12
CA MET A 225 33.98 -17.43 16.44
C MET A 225 33.71 -18.16 15.11
N GLN A 226 32.46 -18.53 14.81
CA GLN A 226 32.09 -19.17 13.55
C GLN A 226 31.96 -18.17 12.40
N ILE A 227 31.80 -16.88 12.69
CA ILE A 227 31.67 -15.84 11.66
C ILE A 227 33.07 -15.46 11.16
N ARG A 228 33.36 -15.80 9.90
CA ARG A 228 34.58 -15.37 9.21
C ARG A 228 34.43 -13.94 8.69
N TRP A 229 34.81 -12.96 9.51
CA TRP A 229 34.82 -11.54 9.15
C TRP A 229 35.78 -11.27 7.98
N LYS A 230 35.44 -10.30 7.12
CA LYS A 230 36.31 -9.90 5.99
C LYS A 230 37.38 -8.87 6.37
N ASN A 231 37.25 -8.27 7.55
CA ASN A 231 38.08 -7.19 8.08
C ASN A 231 38.60 -7.60 9.46
#